data_AF-A0A531LHD8-F1
#
_entry.id   AF-A0A531LHD8-F1
#
_cell.length_a   1.000
_cell.length_b   1.000
_cell.length_c   1.000
_cell.angle_alpha   90.00
_cell.angle_beta   90.00
_cell.angle_gamma   90.00
#
_symmetry.space_group_name_H-M   'P 1'
#
loop_
_entity.id
_entity.type
_entity.pdbx_description
1 polymer ?
#
loop_
_entity_poly.entity_id
_entity_poly.type
_entity_poly.pdbx_seq_one_letter_code
_entity_poly.pdbx_strand_id
1 'polypeptide(L)' 'MASEAPPFWWEEPDWRALALAPLSAIYALAAGRRMRSAAREKMEAPVLCVGNFTVGGTGKTPVAIALARQARRMQLNPG' A
#
# COMPACT_ATOMS: atom_id res chain seq x y z
N MET A 1 -12.48 -0.54 -15.87
CA MET A 1 -11.05 -0.76 -16.15
C MET A 1 -10.28 -0.46 -14.87
N ALA A 2 -9.88 -1.49 -14.12
CA ALA A 2 -8.91 -1.29 -13.05
C ALA A 2 -7.57 -1.00 -13.74
N SER A 3 -6.93 0.12 -13.43
CA SER A 3 -5.61 0.42 -13.97
C SER A 3 -4.63 -0.57 -13.37
N GLU A 4 -4.24 -1.60 -14.11
CA GLU A 4 -3.19 -2.53 -13.69
C GLU A 4 -1.90 -1.75 -13.42
N ALA A 5 -1.04 -2.27 -12.52
CA ALA A 5 0.29 -1.69 -12.38
C ALA A 5 1.02 -1.79 -13.73
N PRO A 6 1.65 -0.72 -14.23
CA PRO A 6 2.41 -0.76 -15.47
C PRO A 6 3.41 -1.94 -15.52
N PRO A 7 3.56 -2.64 -16.66
CA PRO A 7 4.43 -3.82 -16.76
C PRO A 7 5.88 -3.59 -16.33
N PHE A 8 6.42 -2.40 -16.59
CA PHE A 8 7.79 -2.03 -16.23
C PHE A 8 8.10 -2.13 -14.73
N TRP A 9 7.10 -2.16 -13.84
CA TRP A 9 7.31 -2.37 -12.41
C TRP A 9 7.87 -3.77 -12.09
N TRP A 10 7.74 -4.71 -13.03
CA TRP A 10 8.16 -6.11 -12.89
C TRP A 10 9.40 -6.46 -13.72
N GLU A 11 9.91 -5.50 -14.48
CA GLU A 11 11.11 -5.66 -15.30
C GLU A 11 12.36 -5.27 -14.52
N GLU A 12 13.53 -5.73 -14.96
CA GLU A 12 14.79 -5.30 -14.36
C GLU A 12 15.03 -3.80 -14.59
N PRO A 13 15.54 -3.07 -13.58
CA PRO A 13 15.74 -1.63 -13.69
C PRO A 13 16.82 -1.29 -14.72
N ASP A 14 16.48 -0.45 -15.69
CA ASP A 14 17.40 0.05 -16.70
C ASP A 14 18.00 1.42 -16.32
N TRP A 15 18.75 2.03 -17.24
CA TRP A 15 19.37 3.34 -17.03
C TRP A 15 18.37 4.46 -16.72
N ARG A 16 17.10 4.34 -17.14
CA ARG A 16 16.06 5.34 -16.90
C ARG A 16 15.64 5.29 -15.43
N ALA A 17 15.51 4.08 -14.87
CA ALA A 17 15.28 3.88 -13.44
C ALA A 17 16.45 4.43 -12.61
N LEU A 18 17.69 4.18 -13.05
CA LEU A 18 18.91 4.71 -12.40
C LEU A 18 18.98 6.24 -12.46
N ALA A 19 18.61 6.86 -13.58
CA ALA A 19 18.54 8.31 -13.72
C ALA A 19 17.54 8.95 -12.74
N LEU A 20 16.48 8.25 -12.37
CA LEU A 20 15.48 8.69 -11.39
C LEU A 20 15.85 8.34 -9.93
N ALA A 21 16.91 7.56 -9.70
CA ALA A 21 17.31 7.13 -8.36
C ALA A 21 17.57 8.29 -7.38
N PRO A 22 18.21 9.42 -7.76
CA PRO A 22 18.41 10.55 -6.85
C PRO A 22 17.08 11.15 -6.36
N LEU A 23 16.10 11.29 -7.26
CA LEU A 23 14.76 11.78 -6.91
C LEU A 23 14.02 10.78 -6.02
N SER A 24 14.13 9.49 -6.32
CA SER A 24 13.58 8.42 -5.48
C SER A 24 14.17 8.45 -4.08
N ALA A 25 15.48 8.67 -3.93
CA ALA A 25 16.14 8.76 -2.63
C ALA A 25 15.61 9.93 -1.78
N ILE A 26 15.42 11.11 -2.39
CA ILE A 26 14.81 12.27 -1.70
C ILE A 26 13.40 11.94 -1.22
N TYR A 27 12.59 11.32 -2.09
CA TYR A 27 11.24 10.87 -1.73
C TYR A 27 11.26 9.85 -0.59
N ALA A 28 12.14 8.84 -0.67
CA ALA A 28 12.28 7.80 0.34
C ALA A 28 12.69 8.37 1.70
N LEU A 29 13.58 9.36 1.73
CA LEU A 29 13.96 10.07 2.95
C LEU A 29 12.76 10.82 3.56
N ALA A 30 12.00 11.56 2.75
CA ALA A 30 10.82 12.30 3.21
C ALA A 30 9.71 11.36 3.71
N ALA A 31 9.38 10.33 2.92
CA ALA A 31 8.40 9.31 3.28
C ALA A 31 8.82 8.55 4.55
N GLY A 32 10.09 8.15 4.63
CA GLY A 32 10.66 7.47 5.79
C GLY A 32 10.61 8.33 7.06
N ARG A 33 10.94 9.63 6.95
CA ARG A 33 10.79 10.58 8.07
C ARG A 33 9.34 10.66 8.52
N ARG A 34 8.39 10.86 7.58
CA ARG A 34 6.96 10.93 7.88
C ARG A 34 6.43 9.67 8.55
N MET A 35 6.81 8.48 8.08
CA MET A 35 6.36 7.21 8.69
C MET A 35 6.88 7.03 10.12
N ARG A 36 8.10 7.49 10.41
CA ARG A 36 8.68 7.41 11.76
C ARG A 36 8.11 8.45 12.72
N SER A 37 7.78 9.64 12.23
CA SER A 37 7.29 10.75 13.05
C SER A 37 5.77 10.88 13.11
N ALA A 38 5.02 10.10 12.32
CA ALA A 38 3.57 10.15 12.31
C ALA A 38 2.99 9.85 13.69
N ALA A 39 2.13 10.74 14.17
CA ALA A 39 1.36 10.50 15.39
C ALA A 39 0.48 9.27 15.19
N ARG A 40 0.54 8.33 16.14
CA ARG A 40 -0.28 7.12 16.12
C ARG A 40 -1.47 7.36 17.02
N GLU A 41 -2.65 7.38 16.43
CA GLU A 41 -3.89 7.36 17.19
C GLU A 41 -4.22 5.94 17.63
N LYS A 42 -4.66 5.80 18.88
CA LYS A 42 -5.19 4.54 19.39
C LYS A 42 -6.66 4.49 19.07
N MET A 43 -7.09 3.38 18.46
CA MET A 43 -8.50 3.09 18.24
C MET A 43 -8.96 2.07 19.27
N GLU A 44 -10.19 2.22 19.75
CA GLU A 44 -10.81 1.29 20.70
C GLU A 44 -11.17 -0.06 20.07
N ALA A 45 -11.27 -0.10 18.74
CA ALA A 45 -11.54 -1.30 17.96
C ALA A 45 -10.25 -1.87 17.32
N PRO A 46 -10.18 -3.20 17.07
CA PRO A 46 -9.11 -3.79 16.27
C PRO A 46 -9.09 -3.22 14.84
N VAL A 47 -7.90 -2.87 14.34
CA VAL A 47 -7.72 -2.22 13.04
C VAL A 47 -6.85 -3.07 12.13
N LEU A 48 -7.33 -3.31 10.91
CA LEU A 48 -6.56 -3.99 9.87
C LEU A 48 -6.37 -3.07 8.65
N CYS A 49 -5.13 -2.68 8.40
CA CYS A 49 -4.78 -1.83 7.25
C CYS A 49 -4.48 -2.68 6.02
N VAL A 50 -5.22 -2.47 4.93
CA VAL A 50 -4.96 -3.10 3.62
C VAL A 50 -4.30 -2.10 2.69
N GLY A 51 -3.04 -2.35 2.35
CA GLY A 51 -2.22 -1.46 1.50
C GLY A 51 -1.38 -2.23 0.50
N ASN A 52 -0.60 -1.49 -0.29
CA ASN A 52 0.37 -2.04 -1.24
C ASN A 52 1.53 -1.05 -1.41
N PHE A 53 2.66 -1.52 -1.92
CA PHE A 53 3.86 -0.72 -2.16
C PHE A 53 3.83 0.04 -3.49
N THR A 54 3.22 -0.54 -4.52
CA THR A 54 3.17 0.07 -5.86
C THR A 54 1.87 0.83 -6.12
N VAL A 55 1.98 1.84 -6.98
CA VAL A 55 0.82 2.55 -7.54
C VAL A 55 0.18 1.69 -8.63
N GLY A 56 -1.16 1.76 -8.73
CA GLY A 56 -1.95 0.90 -9.60
C GLY A 56 -2.88 -0.05 -8.86
N GLY A 57 -3.60 -0.83 -9.67
CA GLY A 57 -4.67 -1.74 -9.29
C GLY A 57 -4.13 -3.08 -8.84
N THR A 58 -3.61 -3.12 -7.62
CA THR A 58 -3.00 -4.32 -7.01
C THR A 58 -3.95 -5.10 -6.11
N GLY A 59 -5.26 -4.99 -6.33
CA GLY A 59 -6.25 -5.82 -5.62
C GLY A 59 -6.55 -5.43 -4.17
N LYS A 60 -6.07 -4.28 -3.67
CA LYS A 60 -6.36 -3.77 -2.31
C LYS A 60 -7.87 -3.80 -1.98
N THR A 61 -8.71 -3.36 -2.91
CA THR A 61 -10.19 -3.34 -2.74
C THR A 61 -10.79 -4.75 -2.69
N PRO A 62 -10.54 -5.66 -3.66
CA PRO A 62 -10.92 -7.06 -3.52
C PRO A 62 -10.47 -7.72 -2.21
N VAL A 63 -9.24 -7.44 -1.75
CA VAL A 63 -8.70 -7.99 -0.50
C VAL A 63 -9.46 -7.46 0.71
N ALA A 64 -9.71 -6.15 0.79
CA ALA A 64 -10.51 -5.57 1.87
C ALA A 64 -11.93 -6.18 1.93
N ILE A 65 -12.56 -6.39 0.77
CA ILE A 65 -13.87 -7.05 0.67
C ILE A 65 -13.79 -8.51 1.15
N ALA A 66 -12.74 -9.25 0.76
CA ALA A 66 -12.56 -10.62 1.19
C ALA A 66 -12.36 -10.73 2.71
N LEU A 67 -11.59 -9.82 3.30
CA LEU A 67 -11.37 -9.74 4.75
C LEU A 67 -12.66 -9.42 5.50
N ALA A 68 -13.44 -8.44 5.04
CA ALA A 68 -14.74 -8.11 5.63
C ALA A 68 -15.72 -9.30 5.56
N ARG A 69 -15.77 -10.01 4.42
CA ARG A 69 -16.57 -11.24 4.28
C ARG A 69 -16.13 -12.32 5.25
N GLN A 70 -14.82 -12.50 5.44
CA GLN A 70 -14.29 -13.48 6.38
C GLN A 70 -14.60 -13.11 7.83
N ALA A 71 -14.46 -11.84 8.22
CA ALA A 71 -14.84 -11.36 9.54
C ALA A 71 -16.32 -11.64 9.84
N ARG A 72 -17.22 -11.41 8.87
CA ARG A 72 -18.65 -11.76 9.02
C ARG A 72 -18.89 -13.26 9.19
N ARG A 73 -18.12 -14.13 8.51
CA ARG A 73 -18.21 -15.59 8.71
C ARG A 73 -17.76 -16.01 10.10
N MET A 74 -16.82 -15.27 10.68
CA MET A 74 -16.38 -15.43 12.07
C MET A 74 -17.33 -14.77 13.07
N GLN A 75 -18.52 -14.32 12.64
CA GLN A 75 -19.52 -13.63 13.46
C GLN A 75 -19.01 -12.32 14.09
N LEU A 76 -18.00 -11.69 13.48
CA LEU A 76 -17.54 -10.35 13.83
C LEU A 76 -18.33 -9.29 13.04
N ASN A 77 -18.38 -8.07 13.56
CA ASN A 77 -19.02 -6.93 12.90
C ASN A 77 -17.97 -5.96 12.30
N PRO A 78 -17.51 -6.17 11.05
CA PRO A 78 -16.66 -5.21 10.39
C PRO A 78 -17.47 -3.93 10.09
N GLY A 79 -16.99 -2.79 10.56
CA GLY A 79 -17.61 -1.47 10.42
C GLY A 79 -16.74 -0.52 9.62
#